data_AF-A0A259LXT5-F1
#
_entry.id   AF-A0A259LXT5-F1
#
_cell.length_a   1.000
_cell.length_b   1.000
_cell.length_c   1.000
_cell.angle_alpha   90.00
_cell.angle_beta   90.00
_cell.angle_gamma   90.00
#
_symmetry.space_group_name_H-M   'P 1'
#
loop_
_entity.id
_entity.type
_entity.pdbx_description
1 polymer ?
#
loop_
_entity_poly.entity_id
_entity_poly.type
_entity_poly.pdbx_seq_one_letter_code
_entity_poly.pdbx_strand_id
1 'polypeptide(L)' 'APFDGIIVTAAPVEVPRELLEQLADGGVLIAPVGETHQVLVEVVRHGDRFERRELEPVRFVPLLGGVVR' A
#
# COMPACT_ATOMS: atom_id res chain seq x y z
N ALA A 1 2.62 -15.31 -4.16
CA ALA A 1 3.06 -13.99 -3.66
C ALA A 1 4.57 -14.02 -3.44
N PRO A 2 5.36 -13.16 -4.11
CA PRO A 2 6.82 -13.27 -4.06
C PRO A 2 7.55 -12.26 -3.17
N PHE A 3 6.89 -11.22 -2.63
CA PHE A 3 7.60 -10.12 -1.97
C PHE A 3 7.45 -10.14 -0.44
N ASP A 4 8.58 -10.11 0.27
CA ASP A 4 8.60 -9.90 1.72
C ASP A 4 8.32 -8.43 2.10
N GLY A 5 8.56 -7.50 1.17
CA GLY A 5 8.37 -6.07 1.37
C GLY A 5 7.93 -5.35 0.10
N ILE A 6 6.95 -4.46 0.22
CA ILE A 6 6.51 -3.56 -0.84
C ILE A 6 6.49 -2.13 -0.30
N ILE A 7 7.11 -1.20 -1.00
CA ILE A 7 7.04 0.24 -0.69
C ILE A 7 6.42 0.98 -1.86
N VAL A 8 5.38 1.77 -1.58
CA VAL A 8 4.74 2.65 -2.56
C VAL A 8 5.12 4.09 -2.24
N THR A 9 5.65 4.81 -3.23
CA THR A 9 6.15 6.19 -3.05
C THR A 9 5.31 7.24 -3.79
N ALA A 10 4.04 6.93 -4.06
CA ALA A 10 3.00 7.82 -4.56
C ALA A 10 1.68 7.43 -3.90
N ALA A 11 0.79 8.38 -3.64
CA ALA A 11 -0.44 8.16 -2.88
C ALA A 11 -1.59 7.73 -3.82
N PRO A 12 -2.00 6.46 -3.81
CA PRO A 12 -3.33 6.08 -4.28
C PRO A 12 -4.41 6.49 -3.27
N VAL A 13 -5.68 6.48 -3.69
CA VAL A 13 -6.83 6.69 -2.80
C VAL A 13 -6.89 5.59 -1.72
N GLU A 14 -6.62 4.35 -2.11
CA GLU A 14 -6.56 3.17 -1.25
C GLU A 14 -5.42 2.25 -1.70
N VAL A 15 -5.01 1.30 -0.83
CA VAL A 15 -3.99 0.32 -1.21
C VAL A 15 -4.55 -0.63 -2.28
N PRO A 16 -3.93 -0.73 -3.47
CA PRO A 16 -4.37 -1.67 -4.51
C PRO A 16 -4.31 -3.12 -4.01
N ARG A 17 -5.38 -3.88 -4.22
CA ARG A 17 -5.49 -5.28 -3.79
C ARG A 17 -4.43 -6.17 -4.43
N GLU A 18 -4.04 -5.86 -5.65
CA GLU A 18 -3.02 -6.58 -6.42
C GLU A 18 -1.63 -6.49 -5.74
N LEU A 19 -1.36 -5.43 -4.98
CA LEU A 19 -0.13 -5.33 -4.19
C LEU A 19 -0.21 -6.20 -2.94
N LEU A 20 -1.37 -6.25 -2.27
CA LEU A 20 -1.60 -7.12 -1.12
C LEU A 20 -1.44 -8.60 -1.49
N GLU A 21 -1.99 -9.01 -2.63
CA GLU A 21 -1.89 -10.40 -3.11
C GLU A 21 -0.47 -10.82 -3.49
N GLN A 22 0.42 -9.84 -3.72
CA GLN A 22 1.83 -10.07 -4.01
C GLN A 22 2.72 -10.11 -2.75
N LEU A 23 2.21 -9.76 -1.57
CA LEU A 23 2.93 -9.96 -0.29
C LEU A 23 3.03 -11.44 0.08
N ALA A 24 4.23 -11.91 0.36
CA ALA A 24 4.46 -13.19 1.02
C ALA A 24 3.77 -13.23 2.41
N ASP A 25 3.55 -14.42 2.97
CA ASP A 25 3.06 -14.53 4.34
C ASP A 25 4.07 -13.91 5.33
N GLY A 26 3.60 -13.06 6.24
CA GLY A 26 4.45 -12.22 7.09
C GLY A 26 5.05 -10.99 6.38
N GLY A 27 4.82 -10.82 5.08
CA GLY A 27 5.33 -9.68 4.31
C GLY A 27 4.64 -8.36 4.68
N VAL A 28 5.35 -7.25 4.45
CA VAL A 28 4.93 -5.90 4.86
C VAL A 28 4.81 -4.97 3.66
N LEU A 29 3.70 -4.24 3.57
CA LEU A 29 3.52 -3.11 2.66
C LEU A 29 3.53 -1.79 3.42
N ILE A 30 4.29 -0.82 2.93
CA ILE A 30 4.27 0.57 3.38
C ILE A 30 3.80 1.45 2.22
N ALA A 31 2.71 2.20 2.41
CA ALA A 31 2.18 3.08 1.37
C ALA A 31 1.54 4.34 1.97
N PRO A 32 1.70 5.52 1.35
CA PRO A 32 0.82 6.64 1.60
C PRO A 32 -0.55 6.35 0.97
N VAL A 33 -1.64 6.67 1.65
CA VAL A 33 -3.00 6.55 1.10
C VAL A 33 -3.82 7.80 1.37
N GLY A 34 -4.68 8.14 0.42
CA GLY A 34 -5.62 9.26 0.50
C GLY A 34 -5.39 10.32 -0.58
N GLU A 35 -6.34 11.24 -0.70
CA GLU A 35 -6.28 12.34 -1.68
C GLU A 35 -5.86 13.66 -1.01
N THR A 36 -6.81 14.32 -0.32
CA THR A 36 -6.58 15.61 0.34
C THR A 36 -5.86 15.44 1.68
N HIS A 37 -6.28 14.43 2.46
CA HIS A 37 -5.64 14.02 3.70
C HIS A 37 -5.00 12.67 3.46
N GLN A 38 -3.67 12.61 3.55
CA GLN A 38 -2.92 11.38 3.34
C GLN A 38 -2.32 10.89 4.66
N VAL A 39 -2.32 9.57 4.82
CA VAL A 39 -1.69 8.89 5.96
C VAL A 39 -0.80 7.77 5.44
N LEU A 40 0.35 7.58 6.08
CA LEU A 40 1.21 6.44 5.84
C LEU A 40 0.58 5.22 6.52
N VAL A 41 0.41 4.14 5.77
CA VAL A 41 -0.11 2.88 6.29
C VAL A 41 0.93 1.80 6.21
N GLU A 42 0.86 0.91 7.18
CA GLU A 42 1.49 -0.39 7.15
C GLU A 42 0.41 -1.46 6.96
N VAL A 43 0.67 -2.43 6.10
CA VAL A 43 -0.15 -3.62 5.97
C VAL A 43 0.73 -4.86 6.11
N VAL A 44 0.40 -5.73 7.06
CA VAL A 44 1.10 -7.01 7.29
C VAL A 44 0.19 -8.15 6.86
N ARG A 45 0.73 -9.10 6.07
CA ARG A 45 -0.01 -10.30 5.69
C ARG A 45 0.11 -11.40 6.75
N HIS A 46 -1.01 -12.01 7.10
CA HIS A 46 -1.11 -13.18 7.97
C HIS A 46 -2.01 -14.25 7.32
N GLY A 47 -1.40 -15.16 6.56
CA GLY A 47 -2.09 -16.17 5.74
C GLY A 47 -3.01 -15.50 4.72
N ASP A 48 -4.32 -15.61 4.93
CA ASP A 48 -5.34 -15.00 4.07
C ASP A 48 -5.86 -13.65 4.59
N ARG A 49 -5.30 -13.16 5.70
CA ARG A 49 -5.68 -11.90 6.32
C ARG A 49 -4.63 -10.83 6.09
N PHE A 50 -5.08 -9.58 6.06
CA PHE A 50 -4.24 -8.40 5.95
C PHE A 50 -4.57 -7.48 7.13
N GLU A 51 -3.59 -7.25 7.99
CA GLU A 51 -3.71 -6.34 9.12
C GLU A 51 -3.20 -4.96 8.71
N ARG A 52 -4.06 -3.93 8.80
CA ARG A 52 -3.74 -2.55 8.42
C ARG A 52 -3.56 -1.68 9.67
N ARG A 53 -2.49 -0.90 9.70
CA ARG A 53 -2.20 0.10 10.72
C ARG A 53 -1.91 1.46 10.06
N GLU A 54 -2.47 2.52 10.62
CA GLU A 54 -2.12 3.90 10.27
C GLU A 54 -0.94 4.36 11.13
N LEU A 55 0.06 4.98 10.51
CA LEU A 55 1.29 5.38 11.17
C LEU A 55 1.29 6.89 11.45
N GLU A 56 1.30 7.71 10.40
CA GLU A 56 1.39 9.17 10.54
C GLU A 56 0.84 9.91 9.30
N PRO A 57 0.40 11.17 9.45
CA PRO A 57 0.03 12.02 8.31
C PRO A 57 1.25 12.31 7.41
N VAL A 58 1.07 12.23 6.10
CA VAL A 58 2.15 12.46 5.11
C VAL A 58 1.65 13.27 3.92
N ARG A 59 2.53 13.62 2.98
CA ARG A 59 2.15 14.26 1.73
C ARG A 59 3.02 13.81 0.57
N PHE A 60 2.43 12.98 -0.29
CA PHE A 60 3.03 12.42 -1.50
C PHE A 60 2.27 12.88 -2.75
N VAL A 61 2.95 12.77 -3.89
CA VAL A 61 2.33 12.99 -5.21
C VAL A 61 1.27 11.91 -5.49
N PRO A 62 0.21 12.22 -6.25
CA PRO A 62 -0.82 11.24 -6.57
C PRO A 62 -0.25 10.10 -7.42
N LEU A 63 -0.72 8.88 -7.18
CA LEU A 63 -0.46 7.76 -8.08
C LEU A 63 -1.39 7.89 -9.30
N LEU A 64 -0.82 8.24 -10.45
CA LEU A 64 -1.59 8.34 -11.69
C LEU A 64 -1.80 6.94 -12.28
N GLY A 65 -3.05 6.58 -12.55
CA GLY A 65 -3.38 5.38 -13.33
C GLY A 65 -2.83 5.50 -14.75
N GLY A 66 -2.09 4.49 -15.21
CA GLY A 66 -1.57 4.47 -16.58
C GLY A 66 -2.69 4.35 -17.62
N VAL A 67 -2.54 5.03 -18.76
CA VAL A 67 -3.32 4.71 -19.96
C VAL A 67 -2.65 3.51 -20.60
N VAL A 68 -3.27 2.33 -20.56
CA VAL A 68 -2.84 1.22 -21.42
C VAL A 68 -3.04 1.69 -22.86
N ARG A 69 -1.95 1.87 -23.59
CA ARG A 69 -1.95 2.00 -25.05
C ARG A 69 -1.35 0.75 -25.66
#